data_AF-A0A357KT45-F1
#
_entry.id   AF-A0A357KT45-F1
#
_cell.length_a   1.000
_cell.length_b   1.000
_cell.length_c   1.000
_cell.angle_alpha   90.00
_cell.angle_beta   90.00
_cell.angle_gamma   90.00
#
_symmetry.space_group_name_H-M   'P 1'
#
loop_
_entity.id
_entity.type
_entity.pdbx_description
1 polymer ?
#
loop_
_entity_poly.entity_id
_entity_poly.type
_entity_poly.pdbx_seq_one_letter_code
_entity_poly.pdbx_strand_id
1 'polypeptide(L)'
;MGQTDIPRSSEGMEAAEFEADGYSSKPSWIVSNPLKRALSTAEVFAHVTGLHVQIDPVWMERDWGPYQGHLKSIRPESGYLEGVEPWGAFLARIAGGLGNLPHDGEGMVVSHSGVFKA
;
A
#
# COMPACT_ATOMS: atom_id res chain seq x y z
N MET A 1 10.00 4.23 6.33
CA MET A 1 8.84 3.32 6.25
C MET A 1 7.74 3.84 7.16
N GLY A 2 6.48 3.47 6.92
CA GLY A 2 5.31 4.09 7.55
C GLY A 2 4.60 5.04 6.59
N GLN A 3 3.88 6.01 7.13
CA GLN A 3 3.07 6.97 6.39
C GLN A 3 3.84 8.20 5.88
N THR A 4 5.15 8.31 6.14
CA THR A 4 5.97 9.32 5.45
C THR A 4 5.91 9.11 3.94
N ASP A 5 5.57 10.17 3.22
CA ASP A 5 5.41 10.14 1.77
C ASP A 5 6.74 10.33 1.04
N ILE A 6 7.49 9.24 0.96
CA ILE A 6 8.77 9.17 0.24
C ILE A 6 8.48 8.70 -1.19
N PRO A 7 8.92 9.44 -2.22
CA PRO A 7 8.82 9.00 -3.62
C PRO A 7 9.54 7.67 -3.86
N ARG A 8 9.14 6.98 -4.92
CA ARG A 8 9.82 5.76 -5.37
C ARG A 8 11.13 6.12 -6.07
N SER A 9 12.14 5.23 -6.01
CA SER A 9 13.37 5.38 -6.78
C SER A 9 13.14 5.08 -8.27
N SER A 10 14.08 5.49 -9.12
CA SER A 10 14.09 5.16 -10.56
C SER A 10 14.02 3.65 -10.80
N GLU A 11 14.86 2.87 -10.10
CA GLU A 11 14.90 1.42 -10.24
C GLU A 11 13.58 0.78 -9.81
N GLY A 12 12.94 1.35 -8.78
CA GLY A 12 11.62 0.91 -8.34
C GLY A 12 10.55 1.19 -9.39
N MET A 13 10.63 2.30 -10.13
CA MET A 13 9.70 2.62 -11.20
C MET A 13 9.91 1.73 -12.42
N GLU A 14 11.16 1.53 -12.85
CA GLU A 14 11.51 0.60 -13.94
C GLU A 14 11.00 -0.81 -13.66
N ALA A 15 11.14 -1.30 -12.42
CA ALA A 15 10.58 -2.59 -12.03
C ALA A 15 9.05 -2.63 -12.10
N ALA A 16 8.36 -1.53 -11.73
CA ALA A 16 6.90 -1.48 -11.82
C ALA A 16 6.42 -1.48 -13.28
N GLU A 17 7.11 -0.74 -14.15
CA GLU A 17 6.85 -0.69 -15.59
C GLU A 17 7.06 -2.04 -16.26
N PHE A 18 8.17 -2.72 -15.95
CA PHE A 18 8.47 -4.05 -16.46
C PHE A 18 7.40 -5.07 -16.07
N GLU A 19 6.98 -5.10 -14.79
CA GLU A 19 5.94 -6.01 -14.31
C GLU A 19 4.57 -5.70 -14.94
N ALA A 20 4.25 -4.43 -15.16
CA ALA A 20 3.00 -4.02 -15.79
C ALA A 20 2.94 -4.38 -17.28
N ASP A 21 4.07 -4.29 -18.01
CA ASP A 21 4.13 -4.68 -19.43
C ASP A 21 3.82 -6.17 -19.64
N GLY A 22 4.27 -7.02 -18.69
CA GLY A 22 3.97 -8.45 -18.68
C GLY A 22 2.60 -8.82 -18.07
N TYR A 23 1.83 -7.85 -17.58
CA TYR A 23 0.61 -8.11 -16.82
C TYR A 23 -0.55 -8.52 -17.74
N SER A 24 -0.91 -9.80 -17.71
CA SER A 24 -1.94 -10.38 -18.60
C SER A 24 -3.32 -10.52 -17.96
N SER A 25 -3.43 -10.34 -16.65
CA SER A 25 -4.71 -10.39 -15.93
C SER A 25 -5.59 -9.19 -16.27
N LYS A 26 -6.91 -9.36 -16.11
CA LYS A 26 -7.90 -8.32 -16.41
C LYS A 26 -8.65 -7.94 -15.13
N PRO A 27 -8.02 -7.16 -14.23
CA PRO A 27 -8.72 -6.66 -13.07
C PRO A 27 -9.90 -5.80 -13.51
N SER A 28 -10.95 -5.75 -12.69
CA SER A 28 -12.11 -4.88 -12.89
C SER A 28 -11.97 -3.58 -12.11
N TRP A 29 -11.06 -3.54 -11.13
CA TRP A 29 -10.78 -2.38 -10.29
C TRP A 29 -9.34 -2.38 -9.79
N ILE A 30 -8.82 -1.18 -9.52
CA ILE A 30 -7.52 -0.95 -8.89
C ILE A 30 -7.73 0.02 -7.73
N VAL A 31 -7.26 -0.33 -6.55
CA VAL A 31 -7.23 0.56 -5.39
C VAL A 31 -5.79 0.73 -4.90
N SER A 32 -5.46 1.94 -4.48
CA SER A 32 -4.17 2.27 -3.88
C SER A 32 -4.37 3.24 -2.73
N ASN A 33 -3.33 3.42 -1.93
CA ASN A 33 -3.29 4.46 -0.91
C ASN A 33 -2.61 5.72 -1.46
N PRO A 34 -2.77 6.90 -0.83
CA PRO A 34 -2.26 8.16 -1.38
C PRO A 34 -0.73 8.31 -1.32
N LEU A 35 0.02 7.38 -0.73
CA LEU A 35 1.48 7.49 -0.66
C LEU A 35 2.08 7.27 -2.05
N LYS A 36 2.90 8.21 -2.50
CA LYS A 36 3.45 8.30 -3.87
C LYS A 36 4.04 6.98 -4.34
N ARG A 37 4.81 6.31 -3.48
CA ARG A 37 5.47 5.04 -3.81
C ARG A 37 4.52 3.86 -4.11
N ALA A 38 3.27 3.92 -3.65
CA ALA A 38 2.23 2.93 -3.98
C ALA A 38 1.32 3.47 -5.09
N LEU A 39 0.95 4.76 -5.02
CA LEU A 39 0.13 5.38 -6.04
C LEU A 39 0.81 5.35 -7.42
N SER A 40 2.09 5.71 -7.50
CA SER A 40 2.83 5.68 -8.77
C SER A 40 2.94 4.27 -9.35
N THR A 41 3.07 3.24 -8.52
CA THR A 41 3.00 1.84 -8.98
C THR A 41 1.60 1.50 -9.50
N ALA A 42 0.54 1.88 -8.79
CA ALA A 42 -0.82 1.64 -9.23
C ALA A 42 -1.16 2.34 -10.54
N GLU A 43 -0.64 3.55 -10.75
CA GLU A 43 -0.81 4.32 -11.99
C GLU A 43 -0.20 3.63 -13.20
N VAL A 44 0.95 2.95 -13.04
CA VAL A 44 1.55 2.14 -14.11
C VAL A 44 0.59 0.99 -14.52
N PHE A 45 0.04 0.26 -13.55
CA PHE A 45 -0.93 -0.81 -13.83
C PHE A 45 -2.24 -0.27 -14.40
N ALA A 46 -2.70 0.87 -13.92
CA ALA A 46 -3.88 1.57 -14.45
C ALA A 46 -3.70 1.96 -15.92
N HIS A 47 -2.51 2.42 -16.30
CA HIS A 47 -2.19 2.76 -17.68
C HIS A 47 -2.32 1.56 -18.62
N VAL A 48 -1.74 0.40 -18.26
CA VAL A 48 -1.76 -0.80 -19.11
C VAL A 48 -3.13 -1.50 -19.12
N THR A 49 -3.88 -1.41 -18.03
CA THR A 49 -5.22 -2.03 -17.91
C THR A 49 -6.34 -1.12 -18.45
N GLY A 50 -6.09 0.18 -18.63
CA GLY A 50 -7.10 1.17 -18.99
C GLY A 50 -8.07 1.52 -17.86
N LEU A 51 -7.73 1.19 -16.61
CA LEU A 51 -8.56 1.47 -15.43
C LEU A 51 -8.17 2.80 -14.77
N HIS A 52 -9.01 3.26 -13.84
CA HIS A 52 -8.67 4.33 -12.91
C HIS A 52 -8.24 3.75 -11.56
N VAL A 53 -7.31 4.42 -10.87
CA VAL A 53 -6.93 4.08 -9.50
C VAL A 53 -7.91 4.73 -8.53
N GLN A 54 -8.62 3.92 -7.74
CA GLN A 54 -9.34 4.41 -6.57
C GLN A 54 -8.35 4.67 -5.44
N ILE A 55 -8.35 5.88 -4.90
CA ILE A 55 -7.51 6.23 -3.75
C ILE A 55 -8.28 5.99 -2.47
N ASP A 56 -7.76 5.13 -1.60
CA ASP A 56 -8.34 4.83 -0.30
C ASP A 56 -7.25 4.76 0.80
N PRO A 57 -7.27 5.69 1.78
CA PRO A 57 -6.35 5.69 2.91
C PRO A 57 -6.39 4.41 3.76
N VAL A 58 -7.44 3.59 3.67
CA VAL A 58 -7.53 2.30 4.36
C VAL A 58 -6.38 1.36 3.99
N TRP A 59 -5.70 1.58 2.87
CA TRP A 59 -4.54 0.79 2.42
C TRP A 59 -3.19 1.44 2.76
N MET A 60 -3.14 2.50 3.58
CA MET A 60 -1.87 3.08 4.01
C MET A 60 -1.09 2.12 4.92
N GLU A 61 0.23 2.16 4.81
CA GLU A 61 1.14 1.44 5.73
C GLU A 61 0.85 1.83 7.19
N ARG A 62 1.18 0.93 8.12
CA ARG A 62 1.06 1.18 9.55
C ARG A 62 1.75 2.48 9.93
N ASP A 63 1.07 3.35 10.67
CA ASP A 63 1.69 4.57 11.19
C ASP A 63 2.71 4.21 12.28
N TRP A 64 3.97 4.57 12.04
CA TRP A 64 5.06 4.35 12.98
C TRP A 64 5.40 5.62 13.79
N GLY A 65 4.61 6.68 13.65
CA GLY A 65 4.73 7.93 14.39
C GLY A 65 6.17 8.44 14.48
N PRO A 66 6.74 8.55 15.70
CA PRO A 66 8.10 9.07 15.90
C PRO A 66 9.21 8.19 15.32
N TYR A 67 8.92 6.94 14.96
CA TYR A 67 9.90 6.01 14.37
C TYR A 67 9.93 6.05 12.84
N GLN A 68 9.13 6.92 12.21
CA GLN A 68 9.15 7.11 10.76
C GLN A 68 10.41 7.84 10.32
N GLY A 69 10.91 7.55 9.13
CA GLY A 69 12.18 8.10 8.63
C GLY A 69 13.44 7.50 9.26
N HIS A 70 13.32 6.71 10.33
CA HIS A 70 14.45 6.04 10.98
C HIS A 70 14.61 4.58 10.57
N LEU A 71 15.77 3.99 10.89
CA LEU A 71 16.06 2.58 10.68
C LEU A 71 15.10 1.70 11.48
N LYS A 72 14.68 0.56 10.92
CA LYS A 72 13.77 -0.38 11.61
C LYS A 72 14.32 -0.85 12.96
N SER A 73 15.65 -0.95 13.09
CA SER A 73 16.34 -1.39 14.32
C SER A 73 16.12 -0.48 15.54
N ILE A 74 15.67 0.76 15.35
CA ILE A 74 15.38 1.66 16.48
C ILE A 74 14.01 1.43 17.11
N ARG A 75 13.17 0.61 16.46
CA ARG A 75 11.80 0.34 16.93
C ARG A 75 11.85 -0.69 18.06
N PRO A 76 11.16 -0.45 19.18
CA PRO A 76 11.00 -1.48 20.20
C PRO A 76 10.29 -2.71 19.63
N GLU A 77 10.71 -3.90 20.08
CA GLU A 77 10.17 -5.17 19.58
C GLU A 77 8.75 -5.45 20.07
N SER A 78 8.36 -4.90 21.23
CA SER A 78 7.06 -5.12 21.84
C SER A 78 6.62 -3.95 22.72
N GLY A 79 5.34 -3.95 23.09
CA GLY A 79 4.74 -2.96 23.98
C GLY A 79 3.91 -1.90 23.26
N TYR A 80 3.23 -1.09 24.06
CA TYR A 80 2.55 0.11 23.57
C TYR A 80 3.60 1.17 23.23
N LEU A 81 3.46 1.77 22.05
CA LEU A 81 4.35 2.82 21.56
C LEU A 81 3.51 4.06 21.30
N GLU A 82 3.79 5.13 22.06
CA GLU A 82 3.09 6.40 21.91
C GLU A 82 3.26 6.95 20.48
N GLY A 83 2.15 7.40 19.89
CA GLY A 83 2.12 7.91 18.52
C GLY A 83 2.25 6.84 17.41
N VAL A 84 2.38 5.56 17.75
CA VAL A 84 2.37 4.46 16.77
C VAL A 84 0.97 3.87 16.70
N GLU A 85 0.46 3.62 15.48
CA GLU A 85 -0.81 2.92 15.27
C GLU A 85 -0.73 1.53 15.95
N PRO A 86 -1.62 1.20 16.91
CA PRO A 86 -1.63 -0.10 17.54
C PRO A 86 -1.87 -1.22 16.51
N TRP A 87 -1.22 -2.37 16.70
CA TRP A 87 -1.37 -3.50 15.77
C TRP A 87 -2.85 -3.91 15.57
N GLY A 88 -3.63 -3.96 16.65
CA GLY A 88 -5.07 -4.27 16.56
C GLY A 88 -5.87 -3.24 15.78
N ALA A 89 -5.52 -1.95 15.84
CA ALA A 89 -6.18 -0.90 15.06
C ALA A 89 -5.82 -1.01 13.57
N PHE A 90 -4.55 -1.27 13.27
CA PHE A 90 -4.08 -1.53 11.91
C PHE A 90 -4.79 -2.76 11.31
N LEU A 91 -4.82 -3.89 12.03
CA LEU A 91 -5.56 -5.09 11.63
C LEU A 91 -7.04 -4.81 11.36
N ALA A 92 -7.72 -4.13 12.29
CA ALA A 92 -9.14 -3.83 12.17
C ALA A 92 -9.43 -2.96 10.93
N ARG A 93 -8.56 -1.98 10.65
CA ARG A 93 -8.67 -1.14 9.46
C ARG A 93 -8.51 -1.95 8.17
N ILE A 94 -7.50 -2.82 8.07
CA ILE A 94 -7.28 -3.65 6.88
C ILE A 94 -8.43 -4.65 6.69
N ALA A 95 -8.88 -5.31 7.76
CA ALA A 95 -10.02 -6.23 7.72
C ALA A 95 -11.31 -5.51 7.25
N GLY A 96 -11.56 -4.29 7.75
CA GLY A 96 -12.68 -3.46 7.29
C GLY A 96 -12.54 -3.07 5.82
N GLY A 97 -11.34 -2.71 5.37
CA GLY A 97 -11.04 -2.41 3.96
C GLY A 97 -11.33 -3.59 3.04
N LEU A 98 -10.88 -4.80 3.42
CA LEU A 98 -11.15 -6.04 2.68
C LEU A 98 -12.66 -6.32 2.56
N GLY A 99 -13.43 -6.09 3.63
CA GLY A 99 -14.88 -6.26 3.62
C GLY A 99 -15.64 -5.27 2.74
N ASN A 100 -15.01 -4.16 2.34
CA ASN A 100 -15.60 -3.13 1.48
C ASN A 100 -15.10 -3.20 0.02
N LEU A 101 -14.19 -4.11 -0.31
CA LEU A 101 -13.72 -4.29 -1.69
C LEU A 101 -14.85 -4.81 -2.58
N PRO A 102 -14.88 -4.44 -3.88
CA PRO A 102 -15.82 -5.02 -4.81
C PRO A 102 -15.64 -6.54 -4.89
N HIS A 103 -16.75 -7.27 -4.91
CA HIS A 103 -16.77 -8.74 -4.94
C HIS A 103 -16.97 -9.30 -6.36
N ASP A 104 -17.13 -8.44 -7.35
CA ASP A 104 -17.27 -8.79 -8.75
C ASP A 104 -15.91 -8.79 -9.46
N GLY A 105 -15.54 -9.97 -9.97
CA GLY A 105 -14.30 -10.15 -10.72
C GLY A 105 -13.04 -10.11 -9.84
N GLU A 106 -11.90 -10.09 -10.52
CA GLU A 106 -10.60 -9.90 -9.89
C GLU A 106 -10.30 -8.41 -9.76
N GLY A 107 -9.54 -8.03 -8.75
CA GLY A 107 -9.04 -6.66 -8.65
C GLY A 107 -7.71 -6.57 -7.94
N MET A 108 -7.16 -5.37 -7.97
CA MET A 108 -5.79 -5.10 -7.55
C MET A 108 -5.76 -4.12 -6.38
N VAL A 109 -5.15 -4.53 -5.28
CA VAL A 109 -4.80 -3.64 -4.16
C VAL A 109 -3.30 -3.39 -4.22
N VAL A 110 -2.90 -2.12 -4.42
CA VAL A 110 -1.49 -1.71 -4.42
C VAL A 110 -1.18 -1.03 -3.08
N SER A 111 -0.30 -1.65 -2.30
CA SER A 111 -0.02 -1.21 -0.93
C SER A 111 1.41 -1.58 -0.48
N HIS A 112 1.60 -1.85 0.81
CA HIS A 112 2.88 -2.04 1.44
C HIS A 112 2.94 -3.37 2.20
N SER A 113 4.15 -3.81 2.50
CA SER A 113 4.37 -5.12 3.12
C SER A 113 3.65 -5.31 4.45
N GLY A 114 3.42 -4.25 5.25
CA GLY A 114 2.67 -4.37 6.49
C GLY A 114 1.20 -4.71 6.24
N VAL A 115 0.59 -4.14 5.21
CA VAL A 115 -0.82 -4.36 4.86
C VAL A 115 -1.06 -5.80 4.41
N PHE A 116 -0.15 -6.39 3.63
CA PHE A 116 -0.27 -7.78 3.18
C PHE A 116 0.10 -8.82 4.27
N LYS A 117 0.63 -8.38 5.41
CA LYS A 117 0.96 -9.24 6.56
C LYS A 117 -0.05 -9.12 7.70
N ALA A 118 -0.91 -8.11 7.65
CA ALA A 118 -2.05 -7.92 8.54
C ALA A 118 -3.13 -8.94 8.19
#